data_AF-A0A355GAD1-F1
#
_entry.id   AF-A0A355GAD1-F1
#
_cell.length_a   1.000
_cell.length_b   1.000
_cell.length_c   1.000
_cell.angle_alpha   90.00
_cell.angle_beta   90.00
_cell.angle_gamma   90.00
#
_symmetry.space_group_name_H-M   'P 1'
#
loop_
_entity.id
_entity.type
_entity.pdbx_description
1 polymer ?
#
loop_
_entity_poly.entity_id
_entity_poly.type
_entity_poly.pdbx_seq_one_letter_code
_entity_poly.pdbx_strand_id
1 'polypeptide(L)' 'MLLTPLSAVSADEPVTQLALSGVEQAHAELWGRFVDSYGIIHDFAGDLPTPEDCRLGKPNAIGW' A
#
# COMPACT_ATOMS: atom_id res chain seq x y z
N MET A 1 29.23 0.28 49.08
CA MET A 1 28.60 -0.37 47.92
C MET A 1 28.06 0.73 47.03
N LEU A 2 28.62 0.93 45.84
CA LEU A 2 28.14 1.92 44.87
C LEU A 2 27.16 1.21 43.93
N LEU A 3 25.89 1.63 43.95
CA LEU A 3 24.88 1.19 43.01
C LEU A 3 25.07 1.97 41.70
N THR A 4 25.55 1.31 40.66
CA THR A 4 25.49 1.83 39.29
C THR A 4 24.03 1.89 38.84
N PRO A 5 23.53 3.04 38.34
CA PRO A 5 22.21 3.09 37.75
C PRO A 5 22.23 2.30 36.43
N LEU A 6 21.23 1.44 36.26
CA LEU A 6 20.96 0.75 35.00
C LEU A 6 20.50 1.81 33.99
N SER A 7 21.38 2.21 33.08
CA SER A 7 21.03 3.11 31.99
C SER A 7 20.10 2.36 31.03
N ALA A 8 18.87 2.84 30.86
CA ALA A 8 17.96 2.31 29.86
C ALA A 8 18.53 2.63 28.48
N VAL A 9 19.01 1.61 27.77
CA VAL A 9 19.22 1.70 26.32
C VAL A 9 17.86 2.04 25.72
N SER A 10 17.72 3.24 25.16
CA SER A 10 16.57 3.58 24.33
C SER A 10 16.64 2.69 23.10
N ALA A 11 15.73 1.72 23.03
CA ALA A 11 15.76 0.64 22.05
C ALA A 11 14.97 0.95 20.75
N ASP A 12 14.46 2.17 20.54
CA ASP A 12 13.24 2.31 19.72
C ASP A 12 13.31 3.20 18.48
N GLU A 13 14.42 3.89 18.19
CA GLU A 13 14.46 4.86 17.08
C GLU A 13 14.66 4.25 15.67
N PRO A 14 15.65 3.37 15.40
CA PRO A 14 15.96 2.99 14.02
C PRO A 14 14.97 1.98 13.41
N VAL A 15 14.39 1.09 14.22
CA VAL A 15 13.44 0.06 13.74
C VAL A 15 12.10 0.70 13.37
N THR A 16 11.65 1.66 14.18
CA THR A 16 10.39 2.40 13.97
C THR A 16 10.46 3.28 12.74
N GLN A 17 11.59 3.97 12.52
CA GLN A 17 11.81 4.80 11.32
C GLN A 17 11.82 3.97 10.03
N LEU A 18 12.47 2.79 10.04
CA LEU A 18 12.48 1.90 8.88
C LEU A 18 11.06 1.40 8.56
N ALA A 19 10.28 1.03 9.58
CA ALA A 19 8.90 0.61 9.41
C ALA A 19 8.01 1.72 8.81
N LEU A 20 8.13 2.96 9.31
CA LEU A 20 7.40 4.11 8.76
C LEU A 20 7.76 4.36 7.29
N SER A 21 9.05 4.32 6.95
CA SER A 21 9.49 4.49 5.56
C SER A 21 8.96 3.40 4.63
N GLY A 22 8.88 2.15 5.12
CA GLY A 22 8.30 1.03 4.37
C GLY A 22 6.79 1.17 4.17
N VAL A 23 6.08 1.69 5.17
CA VAL A 23 4.63 1.96 5.08
C VAL A 23 4.35 3.07 4.08
N GLU A 24 5.11 4.16 4.10
CA GLU A 24 4.96 5.28 3.15
C GLU A 24 5.25 4.84 1.72
N GLN A 25 6.30 4.03 1.52
CA GLN A 25 6.62 3.46 0.22
C GLN A 25 5.50 2.53 -0.28
N ALA A 26 5.04 1.61 0.57
CA ALA A 26 3.95 0.70 0.22
C ALA A 26 2.66 1.47 -0.10
N HIS A 27 2.36 2.52 0.67
CA HIS A 27 1.23 3.40 0.41
C HIS A 27 1.35 4.06 -0.97
N ALA A 28 2.49 4.69 -1.28
CA ALA A 28 2.69 5.38 -2.55
C ALA A 28 2.54 4.45 -3.76
N GLU A 29 3.14 3.24 -3.70
CA GLU A 29 3.07 2.24 -4.78
C GLU A 29 1.65 1.71 -4.97
N LEU A 30 0.96 1.34 -3.87
CA LEU A 30 -0.41 0.83 -3.94
C LEU A 30 -1.38 1.91 -4.41
N TRP A 31 -1.24 3.13 -3.90
CA TRP A 31 -2.08 4.25 -4.29
C TRP A 31 -1.92 4.59 -5.77
N GLY A 32 -0.68 4.71 -6.25
CA GLY A 32 -0.41 4.98 -7.66
C GLY A 32 -0.87 3.87 -8.62
N ARG A 33 -0.97 2.63 -8.13
CA ARG A 33 -1.38 1.48 -8.96
C ARG A 33 -2.89 1.26 -9.01
N PHE A 34 -3.59 1.49 -7.91
CA PHE A 34 -5.01 1.10 -7.77
C PHE A 34 -5.96 2.29 -7.61
N VAL A 35 -5.46 3.51 -7.43
CA VAL A 35 -6.30 4.70 -7.30
C VAL A 35 -6.04 5.64 -8.46
N ASP A 36 -7.09 5.96 -9.22
CA ASP A 36 -6.97 6.89 -10.35
C ASP A 36 -7.04 8.37 -9.94
N SER A 37 -6.94 9.27 -10.93
CA SER A 37 -6.98 10.72 -10.72
C SER A 37 -8.29 11.24 -10.14
N TYR A 38 -9.36 10.45 -10.17
CA TYR A 38 -10.66 10.78 -9.60
C TYR A 38 -10.84 10.21 -8.18
N GLY A 39 -9.85 9.50 -7.66
CA GLY A 39 -9.94 8.84 -6.36
C GLY A 39 -10.74 7.55 -6.38
N ILE A 40 -10.99 6.96 -7.56
CA ILE A 40 -11.66 5.68 -7.68
C ILE A 40 -10.67 4.55 -7.44
N ILE A 41 -11.06 3.61 -6.58
CA ILE A 41 -10.28 2.42 -6.26
C ILE A 41 -10.64 1.32 -7.26
N HIS A 42 -9.64 0.81 -7.97
CA HIS A 42 -9.72 -0.35 -8.85
C HIS A 42 -9.34 -1.58 -8.04
N ASP A 43 -10.15 -2.63 -8.06
CA ASP A 43 -9.85 -3.92 -7.42
C ASP A 43 -8.92 -4.81 -8.28
N PHE A 44 -8.79 -4.46 -9.56
CA PHE A 44 -7.89 -5.09 -10.52
C PHE A 44 -7.04 -4.05 -11.25
N ALA A 45 -5.71 -4.21 -11.22
CA ALA A 45 -4.75 -3.34 -11.91
C ALA A 45 -4.30 -3.97 -13.24
N GLY A 46 -5.19 -3.96 -14.24
CA GLY A 46 -4.93 -4.40 -15.60
C GLY A 46 -5.81 -3.67 -16.61
N ASP A 47 -5.94 -4.21 -17.82
CA ASP A 47 -6.70 -3.54 -18.88
C ASP A 47 -8.19 -3.49 -18.55
N LEU A 48 -8.80 -2.31 -18.74
CA LEU A 48 -10.24 -2.13 -18.68
C LEU A 48 -10.91 -2.78 -19.91
N PRO A 49 -12.12 -3.35 -19.77
CA PRO A 49 -12.84 -3.90 -20.91
C PRO A 49 -13.11 -2.82 -21.96
N THR A 50 -13.06 -3.20 -23.23
CA THR A 50 -13.56 -2.32 -24.29
C THR A 50 -15.09 -2.23 -24.22
N PRO A 51 -15.71 -1.19 -24.81
CA PRO A 51 -17.18 -1.12 -24.89
C PRO A 51 -17.82 -2.37 -25.53
N GLU A 52 -17.12 -3.02 -26.47
CA GLU A 52 -17.58 -4.25 -27.10
C GLU A 52 -17.50 -5.47 -26.16
N ASP A 53 -16.47 -5.55 -25.32
CA ASP A 53 -16.36 -6.61 -24.30
C ASP A 53 -17.51 -6.50 -23.29
N CYS A 54 -17.86 -5.27 -22.89
CA CYS A 54 -19.02 -4.99 -22.05
C CYS A 54 -20.33 -5.41 -22.75
N ARG A 55 -20.49 -5.07 -24.04
CA ARG A 55 -21.69 -5.44 -24.82
C ARG A 55 -21.87 -6.95 -24.93
N LEU A 56 -20.78 -7.70 -25.01
CA LEU A 56 -20.77 -9.16 -25.14
C LEU A 56 -20.83 -9.90 -23.80
N GLY A 57 -20.70 -9.21 -22.67
CA GLY A 57 -20.68 -9.83 -21.34
C GLY A 57 -19.50 -10.78 -21.15
N LYS A 58 -18.33 -10.44 -21.68
CA LYS A 58 -17.12 -11.24 -21.47
C LYS A 58 -16.62 -11.08 -20.03
N PRO A 59 -16.06 -12.13 -19.40
CA PRO A 59 -15.36 -11.98 -18.13
C PRO A 59 -14.28 -10.89 -18.23
N ASN A 60 -14.32 -9.92 -17.31
CA ASN A 60 -13.43 -8.77 -17.35
C ASN A 60 -13.15 -8.18 -15.95
N ALA A 61 -12.34 -7.13 -15.91
CA ALA A 61 -11.92 -6.44 -14.69
C ALA A 61 -13.07 -5.86 -13.83
N ILE A 62 -14.25 -5.65 -14.41
CA ILE A 62 -15.42 -5.03 -13.76
C ILE A 62 -16.50 -6.09 -13.41
N GLY A 63 -16.39 -7.32 -13.92
CA GLY A 63 -17.36 -8.37 -13.66
C GLY A 63 -17.08 -9.69 -14.39
N TRP A 64 -17.49 -10.80 -13.76
CA TRP A 64 -17.39 -12.17 -14.28
C TRP A 64 -18.59 -12.55 -15.14
#